data_AF-A0A8T6NRC3-F1
#
_entry.id   AF-A0A8T6NRC3-F1
#
_cell.length_a   1.000
_cell.length_b   1.000
_cell.length_c   1.000
_cell.angle_alpha   90.00
_cell.angle_beta   90.00
_cell.angle_gamma   90.00
#
_symmetry.space_group_name_H-M   'P 1'
#
loop_
_entity.id
_entity.type
_entity.pdbx_description
1 polymer ?
#
loop_
_entity_poly.entity_id
_entity_poly.type
_entity_poly.pdbx_seq_one_letter_code
_entity_poly.pdbx_strand_id
1 'polypeptide(L)'
;MKDTLTRIGIVLAAAFAVVALTLGYWSLVESPTLIARDDNPRRLLAEQRIERGSILDRDGSVLAESTIDPEAGLYERIYPVPAAAPVVGYYSLRFGTSGIEDAFDAFLRGETIRTPEEEAVDTMLGRAPVGGDVRLTLDSDLQQAATTLMAGETGALVLINSETGAILALDSEPLFDPNTLDEEWDALTQDPAAPLLNRATQSLYQPGTILQSVIYGTALDYHVVQLDEAWNGTLSAPVEDALLPCANLPVGVRTLYDAFVHSCPAPLIAIADRLEEENLLAAFESFGLLSAPQVPLDVSEPAETNGQPVSLAIGQGTLTTSPLQMALVSAGWSNNGRIPAPYLVEAVRAPDGRWEEAEQPGLPRGTISPASVAAVVDMMMTSVNEGAARGAGSPVRQVYGTVGLAVSDAEARFNSWFIGFVYMPDGTPLAVAVLLEDTSDTARAAHIGGSILLRAAAER
;
A
#
# COMPACT_ATOMS: atom_id res chain seq x y z
N MET A 1 -26.70 -3.70 80.41
CA MET A 1 -25.88 -2.63 79.80
C MET A 1 -24.65 -3.19 79.10
N LYS A 2 -23.79 -4.00 79.76
CA LYS A 2 -22.63 -4.66 79.10
C LYS A 2 -23.02 -5.57 77.92
N ASP A 3 -23.99 -6.47 78.08
CA ASP A 3 -24.41 -7.37 76.99
C ASP A 3 -25.01 -6.64 75.79
N THR A 4 -25.70 -5.53 76.02
CA THR A 4 -26.26 -4.67 74.97
C THR A 4 -25.15 -3.99 74.18
N LEU A 5 -24.12 -3.47 74.86
CA LEU A 5 -22.93 -2.89 74.25
C LEU A 5 -22.14 -3.92 73.43
N THR A 6 -21.94 -5.13 73.96
CA THR A 6 -21.24 -6.21 73.24
C THR A 6 -21.99 -6.63 71.98
N ARG A 7 -23.32 -6.78 72.05
CA ARG A 7 -24.14 -7.13 70.87
C ARG A 7 -24.10 -6.04 69.80
N ILE A 8 -24.18 -4.77 70.19
CA ILE A 8 -24.06 -3.63 69.26
C ILE A 8 -22.66 -3.63 68.61
N GLY A 9 -21.59 -3.85 69.40
CA GLY A 9 -20.23 -3.93 68.89
C GLY A 9 -20.04 -5.04 67.86
N ILE A 10 -20.61 -6.23 68.10
CA ILE A 10 -20.57 -7.36 67.15
C ILE A 10 -21.30 -7.02 65.86
N VAL A 11 -22.49 -6.42 65.95
CA VAL A 11 -23.27 -6.02 64.76
C VAL A 11 -22.51 -4.98 63.93
N LEU A 12 -21.90 -3.99 64.57
CA LEU A 12 -21.09 -2.98 63.89
C LEU A 12 -19.83 -3.59 63.25
N ALA A 13 -19.12 -4.46 63.97
CA ALA A 13 -17.93 -5.15 63.44
C ALA A 13 -18.29 -6.03 62.23
N ALA A 14 -19.41 -6.75 62.29
CA ALA A 14 -19.91 -7.53 61.17
C ALA A 14 -20.27 -6.63 59.98
N ALA A 15 -20.94 -5.49 60.22
CA ALA A 15 -21.27 -4.54 59.16
C ALA A 15 -20.00 -3.96 58.49
N PHE A 16 -18.99 -3.56 59.28
CA PHE A 16 -17.71 -3.10 58.75
C PHE A 16 -16.98 -4.20 57.97
N ALA A 17 -17.02 -5.44 58.44
CA ALA A 17 -16.44 -6.57 57.73
C ALA A 17 -17.13 -6.80 56.36
N VAL A 18 -18.46 -6.71 56.30
CA VAL A 18 -19.19 -6.78 55.03
C VAL A 18 -18.77 -5.65 54.09
N VAL A 19 -18.70 -4.40 54.57
CA VAL A 19 -18.26 -3.26 53.76
C VAL A 19 -16.82 -3.42 53.28
N ALA A 20 -15.91 -3.89 54.14
CA ALA A 20 -14.52 -4.13 53.76
C ALA A 20 -14.38 -5.24 52.71
N LEU A 21 -15.15 -6.32 52.84
CA LEU A 21 -15.17 -7.42 51.87
C LEU A 21 -15.77 -6.99 50.53
N THR A 22 -16.84 -6.19 50.53
CA THR A 22 -17.41 -5.68 49.28
C THR A 22 -16.48 -4.70 48.59
N LEU A 23 -15.87 -3.77 49.33
CA LEU A 23 -14.85 -2.87 48.78
C LEU A 23 -13.65 -3.66 48.23
N GLY A 24 -13.17 -4.66 48.95
CA GLY A 24 -12.07 -5.53 48.51
C GLY A 24 -12.41 -6.35 47.26
N TYR A 25 -13.64 -6.86 47.15
CA TYR A 25 -14.12 -7.53 45.94
C TYR A 25 -14.05 -6.59 44.72
N TRP A 26 -14.59 -5.38 44.85
CA TRP A 26 -14.60 -4.42 43.75
C TRP A 26 -13.21 -3.85 43.43
N SER A 27 -12.34 -3.66 44.42
CA SER A 27 -11.02 -3.06 44.21
C SER A 27 -9.93 -4.04 43.78
N LEU A 28 -10.06 -5.34 44.09
CA LEU A 28 -9.04 -6.34 43.79
C LEU A 28 -9.51 -7.40 42.78
N VAL A 29 -10.76 -7.86 42.89
CA VAL A 29 -11.26 -8.98 42.06
C VAL A 29 -11.87 -8.44 40.76
N GLU A 30 -12.80 -7.49 40.86
CA GLU A 30 -13.47 -6.93 39.67
C GLU A 30 -12.78 -5.73 39.04
N SER A 31 -11.73 -5.20 39.68
CA SER A 31 -11.00 -4.04 39.17
C SER A 31 -10.50 -4.24 37.72
N PRO A 32 -9.86 -5.37 37.35
CA PRO A 32 -9.43 -5.60 35.96
C PRO A 32 -10.61 -5.58 34.97
N THR A 33 -11.73 -6.22 35.31
CA THR A 33 -12.93 -6.28 34.47
C THR A 33 -13.56 -4.90 34.29
N LEU A 34 -13.67 -4.13 35.37
CA LEU A 34 -14.24 -2.77 35.34
C LEU A 34 -13.36 -1.79 34.58
N ILE A 35 -12.04 -1.92 34.71
CA ILE A 35 -11.08 -1.11 33.95
C ILE A 35 -11.21 -1.44 32.47
N ALA A 36 -11.31 -2.71 32.10
CA ALA A 36 -11.35 -3.19 30.72
C ALA A 36 -12.68 -2.92 29.98
N ARG A 37 -13.72 -2.39 30.64
CA ARG A 37 -14.98 -2.04 29.98
C ARG A 37 -14.81 -0.95 28.92
N ASP A 38 -15.52 -1.09 27.80
CA ASP A 38 -15.48 -0.15 26.67
C ASP A 38 -16.19 1.19 27.01
N ASP A 39 -17.16 1.16 27.92
CA ASP A 39 -17.88 2.35 28.37
C ASP A 39 -17.19 3.07 29.56
N ASN A 40 -15.94 2.73 29.86
CA ASN A 40 -15.18 3.36 30.94
C ASN A 40 -14.55 4.68 30.45
N PRO A 41 -15.06 5.86 30.86
CA PRO A 41 -14.56 7.14 30.40
C PRO A 41 -13.12 7.42 30.86
N ARG A 42 -12.61 6.69 31.86
CA ARG A 42 -11.23 6.84 32.32
C ARG A 42 -10.22 6.33 31.30
N ARG A 43 -10.57 5.34 30.48
CA ARG A 43 -9.68 4.86 29.40
C ARG A 43 -9.51 5.94 28.35
N LEU A 44 -10.63 6.51 27.90
CA LEU A 44 -10.65 7.61 26.95
C LEU A 44 -9.82 8.81 27.43
N LEU A 45 -10.04 9.25 28.67
CA LEU A 45 -9.30 10.37 29.27
C LEU A 45 -7.82 10.04 29.52
N ALA A 46 -7.47 8.79 29.80
CA ALA A 46 -6.07 8.38 29.95
C ALA A 46 -5.37 8.38 28.60
N GLU A 47 -6.05 7.89 27.56
CA GLU A 47 -5.56 7.87 26.18
C GLU A 47 -5.35 9.29 25.63
N GLN A 48 -6.29 10.20 25.87
CA GLN A 48 -6.17 11.63 25.51
C GLN A 48 -5.07 12.39 26.25
N ARG A 49 -4.44 11.80 27.28
CA ARG A 49 -3.29 12.39 27.99
C ARG A 49 -1.96 11.91 27.45
N ILE A 50 -1.96 10.89 26.59
CA ILE A 50 -0.74 10.36 25.98
C ILE A 50 -0.29 11.36 24.91
N GLU A 51 0.96 11.80 25.02
CA GLU A 51 1.61 12.52 23.93
C GLU A 51 2.07 11.48 22.91
N ARG A 52 1.21 11.22 21.93
CA ARG A 52 1.48 10.22 20.91
C ARG A 52 2.62 10.70 20.01
N GLY A 53 3.58 9.82 19.73
CA GLY A 53 4.77 10.16 18.94
C GLY A 53 4.43 10.62 17.53
N SER A 54 5.32 11.41 16.93
CA SER A 54 5.10 11.98 15.59
C SER A 54 5.39 10.95 14.50
N ILE A 55 4.65 11.03 13.40
CA ILE A 55 4.96 10.31 12.16
C ILE A 55 5.53 11.34 11.18
N LEU A 56 6.74 11.07 10.69
CA LEU A 56 7.50 11.97 9.83
C LEU A 56 7.75 11.34 8.46
N ASP A 57 7.88 12.18 7.44
CA ASP A 57 8.40 11.78 6.14
C ASP A 57 9.92 11.59 6.17
N ARG A 58 10.51 11.14 5.06
CA ARG A 58 11.95 10.84 4.95
C ARG A 58 12.88 12.01 5.26
N ASP A 59 12.42 13.24 5.04
CA ASP A 59 13.19 14.47 5.20
C ASP A 59 12.85 15.19 6.52
N GLY A 60 11.94 14.63 7.32
CA GLY A 60 11.55 15.10 8.64
C GLY A 60 10.32 16.00 8.67
N SER A 61 9.59 16.12 7.56
CA SER A 61 8.30 16.82 7.53
C SER A 61 7.26 16.04 8.33
N VAL A 62 6.42 16.75 9.08
CA VAL A 62 5.40 16.12 9.93
C VAL A 62 4.22 15.64 9.09
N LEU A 63 3.88 14.35 9.22
CA LEU A 63 2.72 13.72 8.61
C LEU A 63 1.59 13.49 9.63
N ALA A 64 1.95 13.22 10.89
CA ALA A 64 1.03 13.21 12.02
C ALA A 64 1.74 13.67 13.31
N GLU A 65 1.08 14.50 14.12
CA GLU A 65 1.60 14.96 15.41
C GLU A 65 0.49 15.11 16.45
N SER A 66 0.88 15.17 17.72
CA SER A 66 -0.02 15.43 18.83
C SER A 66 0.14 16.85 19.37
N THR A 67 -0.94 17.61 19.40
CA THR A 67 -0.96 18.98 19.92
C THR A 67 -1.91 19.10 21.10
N ILE A 68 -1.62 19.99 22.04
CA ILE A 68 -2.51 20.22 23.19
C ILE A 68 -3.65 21.14 22.76
N ASP A 69 -4.89 20.67 22.94
CA ASP A 69 -6.08 21.50 22.89
C ASP A 69 -6.02 22.52 24.05
N PRO A 70 -5.97 23.84 23.77
CA PRO A 70 -5.85 24.86 24.80
C PRO A 70 -7.09 24.98 25.70
N GLU A 71 -8.27 24.52 25.27
CA GLU A 71 -9.50 24.54 26.07
C GLU A 71 -9.65 23.30 26.95
N ALA A 72 -9.40 22.11 26.40
CA ALA A 72 -9.54 20.85 27.12
C ALA A 72 -8.29 20.47 27.94
N GLY A 73 -7.10 20.96 27.54
CA GLY A 73 -5.82 20.55 28.11
C GLY A 73 -5.47 19.09 27.82
N LEU A 74 -6.01 18.54 26.72
CA LEU A 74 -5.84 17.16 26.26
C LEU A 74 -5.11 17.16 24.92
N TYR A 75 -4.47 16.05 24.57
CA TYR A 75 -3.84 15.90 23.27
C TYR A 75 -4.87 15.57 22.20
N GLU A 76 -4.77 16.27 21.08
CA GLU A 76 -5.46 16.03 19.83
C GLU A 76 -4.44 15.60 18.78
N ARG A 77 -4.86 14.72 17.86
CA ARG A 77 -4.01 14.22 16.77
C ARG A 77 -4.28 15.04 15.51
N ILE A 78 -3.24 15.62 14.92
CA ILE A 78 -3.31 16.46 13.72
C ILE A 78 -2.52 15.79 12.59
N TYR A 79 -3.05 15.86 11.38
CA TYR A 79 -2.44 15.34 10.15
C TYR A 79 -2.21 16.48 9.17
N PRO A 80 -1.02 17.12 9.16
CA PRO A 80 -0.75 18.27 8.31
C PRO A 80 -0.77 17.97 6.80
N VAL A 81 -0.59 16.70 6.42
CA VAL A 81 -0.58 16.24 5.02
C VAL A 81 -1.65 15.16 4.84
N PRO A 82 -2.94 15.52 4.63
CA PRO A 82 -4.01 14.54 4.42
C PRO A 82 -3.77 13.59 3.25
N ALA A 83 -3.01 14.01 2.23
CA ALA A 83 -2.58 13.18 1.10
C ALA A 83 -1.83 11.89 1.52
N ALA A 84 -1.25 11.86 2.73
CA ALA A 84 -0.57 10.68 3.27
C ALA A 84 -1.52 9.69 3.98
N ALA A 85 -2.82 9.99 4.09
CA ALA A 85 -3.80 9.16 4.80
C ALA A 85 -3.84 7.68 4.39
N PRO A 86 -3.65 7.29 3.10
CA PRO A 86 -3.63 5.87 2.74
C PRO A 86 -2.50 5.09 3.42
N VAL A 87 -1.39 5.76 3.77
CA VAL A 87 -0.25 5.16 4.46
C VAL A 87 -0.32 5.41 5.95
N VAL A 88 -0.41 6.67 6.36
CA VAL A 88 -0.41 7.07 7.78
C VAL A 88 -1.62 6.48 8.50
N GLY A 89 -2.76 6.40 7.81
CA GLY A 89 -4.03 6.00 8.37
C GLY A 89 -4.64 7.11 9.22
N TYR A 90 -5.33 6.70 10.26
CA TYR A 90 -5.95 7.59 11.22
C TYR A 90 -5.85 7.02 12.63
N TYR A 91 -6.08 7.88 13.61
CA TYR A 91 -6.25 7.57 15.02
C TYR A 91 -7.52 8.26 15.48
N SER A 92 -8.50 7.45 15.84
CA SER A 92 -9.79 7.87 16.36
C SER A 92 -10.07 7.14 17.67
N LEU A 93 -10.46 7.91 18.69
CA LEU A 93 -10.90 7.34 19.95
C LEU A 93 -12.23 6.58 19.83
N ARG A 94 -13.00 6.85 18.77
CA ARG A 94 -14.32 6.25 18.53
C ARG A 94 -14.25 5.08 17.57
N PHE A 95 -13.38 5.17 16.56
CA PHE A 95 -13.35 4.26 15.43
C PHE A 95 -12.03 3.48 15.28
N GLY A 96 -11.10 3.66 16.23
CA GLY A 96 -9.84 2.92 16.28
C GLY A 96 -8.75 3.54 15.44
N THR A 97 -7.77 2.72 15.06
CA THR A 97 -6.57 3.10 14.31
C THR A 97 -6.51 2.38 12.96
N SER A 98 -5.75 2.93 12.02
CA SER A 98 -5.44 2.27 10.74
C SER A 98 -4.03 2.64 10.25
N GLY A 99 -3.52 1.94 9.23
CA GLY A 99 -2.24 2.27 8.59
C GLY A 99 -1.04 2.23 9.56
N ILE A 100 -0.11 3.17 9.42
CA ILE A 100 1.05 3.31 10.32
C ILE A 100 0.62 3.63 11.75
N GLU A 101 -0.46 4.40 11.95
CA GLU A 101 -1.00 4.65 13.28
C GLU A 101 -1.34 3.35 14.02
N ASP A 102 -1.90 2.36 13.34
CA ASP A 102 -2.20 1.05 13.92
C ASP A 102 -0.94 0.17 14.05
N ALA A 103 -0.16 0.05 12.97
CA ALA A 103 1.01 -0.83 12.92
C ALA A 103 2.08 -0.47 13.97
N PHE A 104 2.16 0.82 14.34
CA PHE A 104 3.09 1.32 15.35
C PHE A 104 2.39 1.82 16.62
N ASP A 105 1.13 1.47 16.86
CA ASP A 105 0.32 2.01 17.96
C ASP A 105 1.02 1.95 19.33
N ALA A 106 1.52 0.77 19.70
CA ALA A 106 2.19 0.57 20.97
C ALA A 106 3.49 1.39 21.11
N PHE A 107 4.22 1.63 20.01
CA PHE A 107 5.43 2.46 20.01
C PHE A 107 5.08 3.96 20.06
N LEU A 108 4.08 4.37 19.28
CA LEU A 108 3.53 5.72 19.27
C LEU A 108 2.88 6.10 20.60
N ARG A 109 2.45 5.12 21.42
CA ARG A 109 1.96 5.33 22.80
C ARG A 109 3.06 5.21 23.86
N GLY A 110 4.27 4.82 23.46
CA GLY A 110 5.42 4.64 24.33
C GLY A 110 5.36 3.39 25.21
N GLU A 111 4.51 2.40 24.91
CA GLU A 111 4.40 1.14 25.66
C GLU A 111 5.60 0.23 25.41
N THR A 112 6.14 0.19 24.20
CA THR A 112 7.29 -0.66 23.84
C THR A 112 8.65 -0.04 24.12
N ILE A 113 8.68 1.23 24.55
CA ILE A 113 9.89 2.00 24.83
C ILE A 113 10.36 1.81 26.27
N ARG A 114 9.40 1.57 27.18
CA ARG A 114 9.63 1.54 28.63
C ARG A 114 9.69 0.12 29.13
N THR A 115 10.49 -0.10 30.17
CA THR A 115 10.45 -1.33 30.94
C THR A 115 9.21 -1.38 31.84
N PRO A 116 8.68 -2.57 32.20
CA PRO A 116 7.56 -2.69 33.12
C PRO A 116 7.79 -1.98 34.47
N GLU A 117 9.05 -1.93 34.93
CA GLU A 117 9.43 -1.21 36.14
C GLU A 117 9.29 0.31 36.00
N GLU A 118 9.72 0.88 34.87
CA GLU A 118 9.59 2.32 34.58
C GLU A 118 8.12 2.72 34.44
N GLU A 119 7.32 1.90 33.75
CA GLU A 119 5.89 2.12 33.61
C GLU A 119 5.17 2.12 34.97
N ALA A 120 5.54 1.21 35.87
CA ALA A 120 4.99 1.16 37.23
C ALA A 120 5.35 2.42 38.04
N VAL A 121 6.59 2.90 37.93
CA VAL A 121 7.04 4.14 38.60
C VAL A 121 6.30 5.36 38.05
N ASP A 122 6.21 5.51 36.74
CA ASP A 122 5.52 6.64 36.12
C ASP A 122 4.03 6.64 36.43
N THR A 123 3.40 5.46 36.45
CA THR A 123 2.01 5.29 36.90
C THR A 123 1.83 5.74 38.35
N MET A 124 2.76 5.37 39.25
CA MET A 124 2.74 5.83 40.65
C MET A 124 2.96 7.35 40.78
N LEU A 125 3.78 7.93 39.92
CA LEU A 125 4.08 9.37 39.88
C LEU A 125 3.04 10.18 39.11
N GLY A 126 2.10 9.54 38.43
CA GLY A 126 1.08 10.19 37.60
C GLY A 126 1.65 10.88 36.35
N ARG A 127 2.77 10.40 35.83
CA ARG A 127 3.39 10.93 34.60
C ARG A 127 2.68 10.34 33.39
N ALA A 128 2.29 11.21 32.46
CA ALA A 128 1.74 10.78 31.19
C ALA A 128 2.84 10.14 30.33
N PRO A 129 2.55 9.04 29.62
CA PRO A 129 3.50 8.45 28.69
C PRO A 129 3.73 9.36 27.48
N VAL A 130 4.96 9.36 26.99
CA VAL A 130 5.37 10.04 25.74
C VAL A 130 5.77 8.97 24.73
N GLY A 131 5.20 9.04 23.55
CA GLY A 131 5.41 8.12 22.44
C GLY A 131 6.72 8.33 21.69
N GLY A 132 7.18 7.29 21.00
CA GLY A 132 8.30 7.40 20.08
C GLY A 132 7.86 7.81 18.69
N ASP A 133 8.74 8.48 17.96
CA ASP A 133 8.51 8.95 16.60
C ASP A 133 8.86 7.89 15.56
N VAL A 134 8.09 7.86 14.47
CA VAL A 134 8.32 6.98 13.32
C VAL A 134 8.68 7.83 12.11
N ARG A 135 9.77 7.50 11.42
CA ARG A 135 10.15 8.13 10.15
C ARG A 135 9.91 7.17 8.99
N LEU A 136 9.11 7.64 8.04
CA LEU A 136 8.74 6.91 6.85
C LEU A 136 9.72 7.18 5.70
N THR A 137 9.61 6.36 4.67
CA THR A 137 10.29 6.51 3.38
C THR A 137 9.56 7.46 2.43
N LEU A 138 8.30 7.79 2.76
CA LEU A 138 7.48 8.72 2.00
C LEU A 138 8.17 10.06 1.84
N ASP A 139 7.95 10.66 0.68
CA ASP A 139 8.30 12.03 0.35
C ASP A 139 7.00 12.83 0.27
N SER A 140 6.82 13.81 1.16
CA SER A 140 5.56 14.54 1.29
C SER A 140 5.22 15.40 0.07
N ASP A 141 6.23 15.86 -0.70
CA ASP A 141 6.03 16.60 -1.94
C ASP A 141 5.58 15.65 -3.07
N LEU A 142 6.18 14.47 -3.17
CA LEU A 142 5.76 13.44 -4.12
C LEU A 142 4.37 12.87 -3.80
N GLN A 143 4.05 12.71 -2.51
CA GLN A 143 2.74 12.26 -2.08
C GLN A 143 1.64 13.25 -2.50
N GLN A 144 1.81 14.54 -2.24
CA GLN A 144 0.86 15.58 -2.67
C GLN A 144 0.76 15.69 -4.20
N ALA A 145 1.89 15.50 -4.91
CA ALA A 145 1.90 15.48 -6.36
C ALA A 145 1.12 14.27 -6.90
N ALA A 146 1.23 13.09 -6.29
CA ALA A 146 0.48 11.90 -6.66
C ALA A 146 -1.04 12.13 -6.51
N THR A 147 -1.49 12.59 -5.35
CA THR A 147 -2.91 12.95 -5.10
C THR A 147 -3.42 13.98 -6.11
N THR A 148 -2.62 15.02 -6.41
CA THR A 148 -2.98 16.04 -7.41
C THR A 148 -3.13 15.45 -8.82
N LEU A 149 -2.28 14.50 -9.20
CA LEU A 149 -2.34 13.86 -10.51
C LEU A 149 -3.53 12.88 -10.64
N MET A 150 -3.86 12.20 -9.53
CA MET A 150 -4.96 11.24 -9.42
C MET A 150 -6.32 11.90 -9.15
N ALA A 151 -6.36 13.21 -8.87
CA ALA A 151 -7.58 13.94 -8.57
C ALA A 151 -8.69 13.72 -9.63
N GLY A 152 -9.85 13.27 -9.15
CA GLY A 152 -11.03 12.98 -9.98
C GLY A 152 -11.03 11.59 -10.63
N GLU A 153 -9.97 10.81 -10.42
CA GLU A 153 -9.91 9.39 -10.79
C GLU A 153 -10.26 8.52 -9.56
N THR A 154 -10.70 7.29 -9.81
CA THR A 154 -10.78 6.25 -8.78
C THR A 154 -9.66 5.24 -9.05
N GLY A 155 -8.81 4.95 -8.06
CA GLY A 155 -7.67 4.08 -8.29
C GLY A 155 -6.53 4.27 -7.31
N ALA A 156 -5.32 3.93 -7.73
CA ALA A 156 -4.13 4.02 -6.89
C ALA A 156 -2.86 4.25 -7.70
N LEU A 157 -1.86 4.83 -7.02
CA LEU A 157 -0.52 5.08 -7.54
C LEU A 157 0.51 4.67 -6.50
N VAL A 158 1.52 3.91 -6.91
CA VAL A 158 2.63 3.53 -6.03
C VAL A 158 3.96 3.86 -6.71
N LEU A 159 4.79 4.67 -6.07
CA LEU A 159 6.14 5.04 -6.52
C LEU A 159 7.19 4.44 -5.57
N ILE A 160 8.16 3.70 -6.12
CA ILE A 160 9.15 2.94 -5.36
C ILE A 160 10.56 3.22 -5.87
N ASN A 161 11.52 3.34 -4.95
CA ASN A 161 12.93 3.25 -5.27
C ASN A 161 13.30 1.79 -5.55
N SER A 162 13.72 1.50 -6.78
CA SER A 162 13.81 0.10 -7.24
C SER A 162 15.07 -0.63 -6.75
N GLU A 163 16.07 0.11 -6.25
CA GLU A 163 17.27 -0.47 -5.63
C GLU A 163 17.01 -0.94 -4.20
N THR A 164 16.28 -0.13 -3.44
CA THR A 164 16.09 -0.32 -1.99
C THR A 164 14.74 -0.96 -1.64
N GLY A 165 13.70 -0.70 -2.43
CA GLY A 165 12.31 -1.04 -2.08
C GLY A 165 11.59 0.04 -1.27
N ALA A 166 12.22 1.19 -1.03
CA ALA A 166 11.59 2.30 -0.31
C ALA A 166 10.36 2.81 -1.09
N ILE A 167 9.19 2.83 -0.45
CA ILE A 167 7.98 3.40 -1.04
C ILE A 167 8.01 4.92 -0.84
N LEU A 168 8.13 5.67 -1.93
CA LEU A 168 8.28 7.13 -1.91
C LEU A 168 6.94 7.86 -1.95
N ALA A 169 5.95 7.27 -2.62
CA ALA A 169 4.57 7.73 -2.60
C ALA A 169 3.63 6.53 -2.76
N LEU A 170 2.51 6.54 -2.03
CA LEU A 170 1.44 5.53 -2.13
C LEU A 170 0.11 6.24 -1.95
N ASP A 171 -0.58 6.44 -3.06
CA ASP A 171 -1.81 7.20 -3.16
C ASP A 171 -2.99 6.28 -3.51
N SER A 172 -4.16 6.61 -2.98
CA SER A 172 -5.40 5.86 -3.17
C SER A 172 -6.56 6.85 -3.21
N GLU A 173 -7.31 6.84 -4.30
CA GLU A 173 -8.42 7.75 -4.55
C GLU A 173 -9.75 6.99 -4.74
N PRO A 174 -10.88 7.51 -4.24
CA PRO A 174 -11.02 8.80 -3.53
C PRO A 174 -10.39 8.84 -2.13
N LEU A 175 -9.78 9.97 -1.79
CA LEU A 175 -9.14 10.24 -0.50
C LEU A 175 -10.14 10.67 0.59
N PHE A 176 -9.78 10.49 1.86
CA PHE A 176 -10.45 11.09 3.04
C PHE A 176 -9.47 11.95 3.86
N ASP A 177 -9.99 12.88 4.66
CA ASP A 177 -9.18 13.67 5.60
C ASP A 177 -9.24 13.05 7.01
N PRO A 178 -8.12 12.54 7.56
CA PRO A 178 -8.08 12.00 8.92
C PRO A 178 -8.46 13.02 10.01
N ASN A 179 -8.32 14.33 9.75
CA ASN A 179 -8.66 15.37 10.71
C ASN A 179 -10.18 15.55 10.89
N THR A 180 -10.99 15.21 9.87
CA THR A 180 -12.46 15.33 9.91
C THR A 180 -13.16 13.98 10.01
N LEU A 181 -12.40 12.88 10.11
CA LEU A 181 -12.89 11.50 10.12
C LEU A 181 -14.05 11.27 11.10
N ASP A 182 -13.93 11.75 12.34
CA ASP A 182 -14.91 11.51 13.40
C ASP A 182 -16.27 12.18 13.13
N GLU A 183 -16.26 13.28 12.38
CA GLU A 183 -17.44 14.05 11.98
C GLU A 183 -18.09 13.44 10.73
N GLU A 184 -17.27 12.93 9.81
CA GLU A 184 -17.69 12.43 8.51
C GLU A 184 -17.87 10.91 8.43
N TRP A 185 -17.60 10.17 9.52
CA TRP A 185 -17.57 8.71 9.56
C TRP A 185 -18.78 8.02 8.90
N ASP A 186 -20.00 8.47 9.23
CA ASP A 186 -21.22 7.89 8.68
C ASP A 186 -21.32 8.10 7.16
N ALA A 187 -20.82 9.23 6.64
CA ALA A 187 -20.77 9.50 5.21
C ALA A 187 -19.69 8.64 4.53
N LEU A 188 -18.48 8.61 5.09
CA LEU A 188 -17.33 7.86 4.54
C LEU A 188 -17.59 6.36 4.47
N THR A 189 -18.23 5.78 5.49
CA THR A 189 -18.52 4.34 5.54
C THR A 189 -19.70 3.90 4.66
N GLN A 190 -20.59 4.83 4.31
CA GLN A 190 -21.73 4.56 3.43
C GLN A 190 -21.48 4.98 1.98
N ASP A 191 -20.36 5.65 1.72
CA ASP A 191 -20.00 6.09 0.38
C ASP A 191 -19.70 4.87 -0.52
N PRO A 192 -20.44 4.68 -1.63
CA PRO A 192 -20.19 3.57 -2.55
C PRO A 192 -18.79 3.64 -3.21
N ALA A 193 -18.14 4.81 -3.22
CA ALA A 193 -16.78 4.97 -3.70
C ALA A 193 -15.72 4.51 -2.69
N ALA A 194 -16.11 4.08 -1.48
CA ALA A 194 -15.23 3.49 -0.47
C ALA A 194 -13.91 4.27 -0.25
N PRO A 195 -13.95 5.52 0.23
CA PRO A 195 -12.76 6.36 0.40
C PRO A 195 -11.80 5.86 1.48
N LEU A 196 -12.27 5.07 2.45
CA LEU A 196 -11.42 4.46 3.49
C LEU A 196 -10.62 3.26 2.99
N LEU A 197 -10.92 2.74 1.79
CA LEU A 197 -10.24 1.58 1.22
C LEU A 197 -8.90 2.00 0.60
N ASN A 198 -7.79 1.46 1.11
CA ASN A 198 -6.49 1.62 0.48
C ASN A 198 -6.37 0.71 -0.74
N ARG A 199 -6.69 1.25 -1.93
CA ARG A 199 -6.67 0.52 -3.20
C ARG A 199 -5.29 0.04 -3.62
N ALA A 200 -4.22 0.64 -3.11
CA ALA A 200 -2.86 0.25 -3.46
C ALA A 200 -2.45 -1.09 -2.84
N THR A 201 -3.00 -1.44 -1.67
CA THR A 201 -2.61 -2.65 -0.90
C THR A 201 -3.77 -3.59 -0.61
N GLN A 202 -4.99 -3.09 -0.42
CA GLN A 202 -6.16 -3.87 -0.01
C GLN A 202 -7.06 -4.28 -1.18
N SER A 203 -6.94 -3.61 -2.34
CA SER A 203 -7.71 -4.00 -3.53
C SER A 203 -6.89 -4.92 -4.44
N LEU A 204 -7.58 -5.91 -5.00
CA LEU A 204 -7.01 -6.90 -5.91
C LEU A 204 -7.76 -6.84 -7.24
N TYR A 205 -6.99 -6.75 -8.33
CA TYR A 205 -7.53 -6.52 -9.65
C TYR A 205 -6.94 -7.53 -10.63
N GLN A 206 -7.72 -7.91 -11.65
CA GLN A 206 -7.16 -8.63 -12.78
C GLN A 206 -6.11 -7.74 -13.47
N PRO A 207 -4.86 -8.21 -13.65
CA PRO A 207 -3.81 -7.41 -14.29
C PRO A 207 -4.10 -7.13 -15.77
N GLY A 208 -4.84 -8.03 -16.44
CA GLY A 208 -5.08 -7.91 -17.86
C GLY A 208 -3.78 -7.90 -18.66
N THR A 209 -3.72 -7.11 -19.74
CA THR A 209 -2.54 -7.05 -20.61
C THR A 209 -1.31 -6.41 -19.99
N ILE A 210 -1.37 -5.79 -18.81
CA ILE A 210 -0.16 -5.26 -18.14
C ILE A 210 0.86 -6.37 -17.83
N LEU A 211 0.35 -7.61 -17.69
CA LEU A 211 1.14 -8.82 -17.48
C LEU A 211 2.06 -9.16 -18.65
N GLN A 212 1.88 -8.52 -19.82
CA GLN A 212 2.70 -8.76 -21.00
C GLN A 212 4.21 -8.63 -20.73
N SER A 213 4.61 -7.72 -19.83
CA SER A 213 6.03 -7.58 -19.43
C SER A 213 6.58 -8.88 -18.85
N VAL A 214 5.83 -9.51 -17.95
CA VAL A 214 6.16 -10.79 -17.32
C VAL A 214 6.14 -11.93 -18.33
N ILE A 215 5.10 -12.03 -19.16
CA ILE A 215 4.94 -13.11 -20.14
C ILE A 215 6.01 -13.07 -21.22
N TYR A 216 6.24 -11.91 -21.84
CA TYR A 216 7.28 -11.75 -22.85
C TYR A 216 8.67 -11.96 -22.27
N GLY A 217 8.94 -11.39 -21.08
CA GLY A 217 10.20 -11.61 -20.39
C GLY A 217 10.48 -13.10 -20.19
N THR A 218 9.55 -13.81 -19.55
CA THR A 218 9.69 -15.25 -19.29
C THR A 218 9.91 -16.03 -20.59
N ALA A 219 9.15 -15.72 -21.65
CA ALA A 219 9.29 -16.38 -22.94
C ALA A 219 10.66 -16.16 -23.60
N LEU A 220 11.25 -14.98 -23.44
CA LEU A 220 12.61 -14.68 -23.89
C LEU A 220 13.66 -15.43 -23.09
N ASP A 221 13.47 -15.52 -21.77
CA ASP A 221 14.39 -16.20 -20.86
C ASP A 221 14.46 -17.70 -21.12
N TYR A 222 13.30 -18.30 -21.42
CA TYR A 222 13.18 -19.70 -21.82
C TYR A 222 13.50 -19.94 -23.30
N HIS A 223 13.80 -18.89 -24.06
CA HIS A 223 14.12 -18.93 -25.49
C HIS A 223 13.02 -19.59 -26.36
N VAL A 224 11.74 -19.42 -25.99
CA VAL A 224 10.59 -20.00 -26.71
C VAL A 224 9.96 -19.05 -27.75
N VAL A 225 10.44 -17.81 -27.81
CA VAL A 225 9.99 -16.79 -28.78
C VAL A 225 11.17 -15.98 -29.34
N GLN A 226 10.96 -15.38 -30.51
CA GLN A 226 11.82 -14.36 -31.08
C GLN A 226 10.98 -13.10 -31.34
N LEU A 227 11.47 -11.93 -30.96
CA LEU A 227 10.65 -10.69 -31.02
C LEU A 227 10.31 -10.26 -32.45
N ASP A 228 11.17 -10.57 -33.42
CA ASP A 228 10.98 -10.30 -34.84
C ASP A 228 10.15 -11.37 -35.56
N GLU A 229 9.66 -12.38 -34.83
CA GLU A 229 8.75 -13.39 -35.36
C GLU A 229 7.47 -12.72 -35.91
N ALA A 230 7.09 -13.11 -37.13
CA ALA A 230 5.92 -12.55 -37.79
C ALA A 230 4.61 -12.97 -37.11
N TRP A 231 3.74 -12.01 -36.83
CA TRP A 231 2.39 -12.22 -36.31
C TRP A 231 1.33 -11.96 -37.39
N ASN A 232 0.54 -12.99 -37.71
CA ASN A 232 -0.54 -12.93 -38.71
C ASN A 232 -1.93 -13.24 -38.10
N GLY A 233 -2.03 -13.29 -36.77
CA GLY A 233 -3.26 -13.62 -36.05
C GLY A 233 -4.15 -12.41 -35.78
N THR A 234 -5.24 -12.63 -35.05
CA THR A 234 -6.01 -11.53 -34.45
C THR A 234 -5.16 -10.77 -33.44
N LEU A 235 -5.57 -9.56 -33.07
CA LEU A 235 -4.88 -8.74 -32.07
C LEU A 235 -5.64 -8.67 -30.74
N SER A 236 -6.96 -8.81 -30.78
CA SER A 236 -7.84 -8.85 -29.60
C SER A 236 -8.07 -10.28 -29.09
N ALA A 237 -8.35 -10.42 -27.80
CA ALA A 237 -8.65 -11.70 -27.15
C ALA A 237 -10.07 -11.70 -26.53
N PRO A 238 -10.83 -12.79 -26.64
CA PRO A 238 -12.11 -12.92 -25.95
C PRO A 238 -11.90 -13.09 -24.44
N VAL A 239 -12.76 -12.46 -23.64
CA VAL A 239 -12.80 -12.58 -22.19
C VAL A 239 -14.26 -12.79 -21.79
N GLU A 240 -14.66 -14.04 -21.59
CA GLU A 240 -16.06 -14.41 -21.37
C GLU A 240 -16.97 -13.81 -22.46
N ASP A 241 -17.90 -12.92 -22.08
CA ASP A 241 -18.83 -12.22 -23.00
C ASP A 241 -18.27 -10.89 -23.54
N ALA A 242 -17.06 -10.49 -23.13
CA ALA A 242 -16.37 -9.28 -23.55
C ALA A 242 -15.22 -9.56 -24.54
N LEU A 243 -14.72 -8.49 -25.15
CA LEU A 243 -13.54 -8.53 -26.02
C LEU A 243 -12.47 -7.57 -25.47
N LEU A 244 -11.29 -8.10 -25.19
CA LEU A 244 -10.13 -7.31 -24.78
C LEU A 244 -9.36 -6.84 -26.03
N PRO A 245 -9.34 -5.52 -26.33
CA PRO A 245 -8.62 -4.99 -27.47
C PRO A 245 -7.14 -4.72 -27.14
N CYS A 246 -6.36 -4.31 -28.13
CA CYS A 246 -5.09 -3.65 -27.85
C CYS A 246 -5.37 -2.31 -27.14
N ALA A 247 -4.48 -1.90 -26.22
CA ALA A 247 -4.61 -0.59 -25.56
C ALA A 247 -4.54 0.58 -26.55
N ASN A 248 -3.78 0.42 -27.64
CA ASN A 248 -3.80 1.33 -28.78
C ASN A 248 -3.96 0.52 -30.06
N LEU A 249 -5.05 0.76 -30.82
CA LEU A 249 -5.32 0.07 -32.09
C LEU A 249 -4.33 0.53 -33.17
N PRO A 250 -3.38 -0.31 -33.59
CA PRO A 250 -2.28 0.13 -34.43
C PRO A 250 -2.55 -0.07 -35.92
N VAL A 251 -1.81 0.66 -36.75
CA VAL A 251 -1.68 0.35 -38.18
C VAL A 251 -0.41 -0.47 -38.37
N GLY A 252 -0.56 -1.74 -38.73
CA GLY A 252 0.56 -2.54 -39.25
C GLY A 252 1.40 -3.30 -38.23
N VAL A 253 0.81 -3.78 -37.12
CA VAL A 253 1.44 -4.82 -36.28
C VAL A 253 1.74 -6.05 -37.14
N ARG A 254 3.02 -6.41 -37.21
CA ARG A 254 3.51 -7.52 -38.03
C ARG A 254 4.38 -8.49 -37.24
N THR A 255 4.82 -8.12 -36.05
CA THR A 255 5.72 -8.92 -35.21
C THR A 255 5.22 -9.01 -33.77
N LEU A 256 5.79 -9.95 -33.00
CA LEU A 256 5.58 -10.01 -31.55
C LEU A 256 6.06 -8.73 -30.84
N TYR A 257 7.16 -8.14 -31.31
CA TYR A 257 7.65 -6.83 -30.86
C TYR A 257 6.59 -5.75 -31.01
N ASP A 258 6.02 -5.60 -32.22
CA ASP A 258 4.98 -4.59 -32.49
C ASP A 258 3.75 -4.80 -31.60
N ALA A 259 3.37 -6.06 -31.37
CA ALA A 259 2.23 -6.39 -30.54
C ALA A 259 2.42 -5.99 -29.07
N PHE A 260 3.62 -6.17 -28.51
CA PHE A 260 3.96 -5.67 -27.17
C PHE A 260 3.88 -4.15 -27.12
N VAL A 261 4.50 -3.46 -28.08
CA VAL A 261 4.54 -1.99 -28.15
C VAL A 261 3.14 -1.38 -28.15
N HIS A 262 2.15 -2.09 -28.71
CA HIS A 262 0.75 -1.67 -28.76
C HIS A 262 -0.16 -2.35 -27.72
N SER A 263 0.41 -3.17 -26.83
CA SER A 263 -0.30 -3.91 -25.76
C SER A 263 -1.46 -4.76 -26.28
N CYS A 264 -1.21 -5.58 -27.30
CA CYS A 264 -2.21 -6.46 -27.89
C CYS A 264 -2.29 -7.82 -27.17
N PRO A 265 -3.48 -8.27 -26.71
CA PRO A 265 -3.61 -9.47 -25.88
C PRO A 265 -3.45 -10.80 -26.62
N ALA A 266 -3.88 -10.92 -27.88
CA ALA A 266 -3.94 -12.22 -28.56
C ALA A 266 -2.59 -12.97 -28.65
N PRO A 267 -1.45 -12.29 -28.91
CA PRO A 267 -0.14 -12.93 -28.85
C PRO A 267 0.21 -13.54 -27.50
N LEU A 268 -0.28 -12.99 -26.38
CA LEU A 268 0.00 -13.53 -25.04
C LEU A 268 -0.49 -14.97 -24.91
N ILE A 269 -1.64 -15.29 -25.50
CA ILE A 269 -2.20 -16.65 -25.51
C ILE A 269 -1.24 -17.60 -26.23
N ALA A 270 -0.78 -17.23 -27.42
CA ALA A 270 0.15 -18.05 -28.20
C ALA A 270 1.51 -18.21 -27.51
N ILE A 271 1.97 -17.20 -26.77
CA ILE A 271 3.20 -17.29 -25.97
C ILE A 271 3.00 -18.21 -24.77
N ALA A 272 1.87 -18.10 -24.07
CA ALA A 272 1.57 -18.95 -22.92
C ALA A 272 1.43 -20.43 -23.31
N ASP A 273 0.86 -20.74 -24.48
CA ASP A 273 0.81 -22.10 -25.01
C ASP A 273 2.22 -22.71 -25.19
N ARG A 274 3.24 -21.89 -25.50
CA ARG A 274 4.64 -22.33 -25.62
C ARG A 274 5.36 -22.42 -24.28
N LEU A 275 4.97 -21.60 -23.31
CA LEU A 275 5.51 -21.64 -21.95
C LEU A 275 4.96 -22.83 -21.16
N GLU A 276 3.75 -23.27 -21.45
CA GLU A 276 3.00 -24.24 -20.66
C GLU A 276 2.64 -23.70 -19.26
N GLU A 277 1.63 -24.30 -18.63
CA GLU A 277 1.04 -23.83 -17.37
C GLU A 277 2.06 -23.78 -16.21
N GLU A 278 2.94 -24.78 -16.13
CA GLU A 278 3.93 -24.88 -15.05
C GLU A 278 4.90 -23.68 -15.06
N ASN A 279 5.46 -23.33 -16.23
CA ASN A 279 6.38 -22.19 -16.31
C ASN A 279 5.64 -20.85 -16.16
N LEU A 280 4.37 -20.78 -16.56
CA LEU A 280 3.53 -19.60 -16.35
C LEU A 280 3.32 -19.32 -14.86
N LEU A 281 2.94 -20.33 -14.09
CA LEU A 281 2.75 -20.20 -12.64
C LEU A 281 4.08 -19.92 -11.92
N ALA A 282 5.16 -20.60 -12.31
CA ALA A 282 6.49 -20.33 -11.78
C ALA A 282 6.94 -18.88 -12.06
N ALA A 283 6.60 -18.33 -13.23
CA ALA A 283 6.84 -16.92 -13.52
C ALA A 283 6.05 -16.02 -12.55
N PHE A 284 4.75 -16.23 -12.38
CA PHE A 284 3.95 -15.41 -11.46
C PHE A 284 4.45 -15.47 -10.01
N GLU A 285 4.85 -16.64 -9.55
CA GLU A 285 5.47 -16.80 -8.23
C GLU A 285 6.80 -16.05 -8.15
N SER A 286 7.68 -16.21 -9.15
CA SER A 286 8.97 -15.51 -9.19
C SER A 286 8.83 -13.99 -9.20
N PHE A 287 7.80 -13.45 -9.86
CA PHE A 287 7.50 -12.01 -9.88
C PHE A 287 6.70 -11.53 -8.64
N GLY A 288 6.33 -12.43 -7.72
CA GLY A 288 5.64 -12.06 -6.47
C GLY A 288 4.17 -11.75 -6.62
N LEU A 289 3.55 -12.23 -7.71
CA LEU A 289 2.12 -12.00 -7.99
C LEU A 289 1.21 -12.93 -7.19
N LEU A 290 1.73 -14.05 -6.67
CA LEU A 290 0.96 -15.07 -5.95
C LEU A 290 1.02 -14.94 -4.42
N SER A 291 1.62 -13.88 -3.88
CA SER A 291 1.76 -13.66 -2.44
C SER A 291 1.66 -12.18 -2.09
N ALA A 292 0.97 -11.83 -1.00
CA ALA A 292 0.96 -10.46 -0.51
C ALA A 292 2.39 -9.95 -0.17
N PRO A 293 2.75 -8.73 -0.59
CA PRO A 293 3.98 -8.08 -0.12
C PRO A 293 3.92 -7.82 1.38
N GLN A 294 5.07 -7.98 2.07
CA GLN A 294 5.17 -7.67 3.50
C GLN A 294 5.45 -6.19 3.69
N VAL A 295 4.47 -5.45 4.19
CA VAL A 295 4.56 -4.03 4.57
C VAL A 295 3.75 -3.81 5.85
N PRO A 296 4.05 -2.78 6.67
CA PRO A 296 3.29 -2.48 7.89
C PRO A 296 1.96 -1.77 7.58
N LEU A 297 1.17 -2.35 6.69
CA LEU A 297 -0.17 -1.92 6.30
C LEU A 297 -1.05 -3.16 6.15
N ASP A 298 -2.37 -2.96 6.14
CA ASP A 298 -3.28 -4.00 5.70
C ASP A 298 -3.07 -4.28 4.20
N VAL A 299 -2.85 -5.56 3.88
CA VAL A 299 -2.63 -6.05 2.51
C VAL A 299 -3.57 -7.22 2.26
N SER A 300 -4.25 -7.19 1.12
CA SER A 300 -5.09 -8.32 0.71
C SER A 300 -4.25 -9.44 0.10
N GLU A 301 -4.54 -10.68 0.52
CA GLU A 301 -3.90 -11.86 -0.05
C GLU A 301 -4.53 -12.22 -1.40
N PRO A 302 -3.73 -12.38 -2.47
CA PRO A 302 -4.22 -12.87 -3.75
C PRO A 302 -4.96 -14.20 -3.60
N ALA A 303 -6.06 -14.36 -4.33
CA ALA A 303 -6.77 -15.63 -4.38
C ALA A 303 -5.88 -16.75 -4.97
N GLU A 304 -6.15 -18.00 -4.58
CA GLU A 304 -5.48 -19.15 -5.20
C GLU A 304 -5.71 -19.13 -6.71
N THR A 305 -4.62 -19.03 -7.45
CA THR A 305 -4.68 -18.94 -8.91
C THR A 305 -5.00 -20.31 -9.50
N ASN A 306 -6.21 -20.46 -10.00
CA ASN A 306 -6.69 -21.63 -10.74
C ASN A 306 -7.43 -21.17 -12.02
N GLY A 307 -7.21 -21.83 -13.15
CA GLY A 307 -7.86 -21.38 -14.39
C GLY A 307 -7.28 -21.99 -15.64
N GLN A 308 -7.92 -21.72 -16.78
CA GLN A 308 -7.36 -22.10 -18.06
C GLN A 308 -6.12 -21.23 -18.36
N PRO A 309 -5.01 -21.82 -18.85
CA PRO A 309 -3.80 -21.08 -19.20
C PRO A 309 -4.06 -19.85 -20.09
N VAL A 310 -5.04 -19.95 -20.99
CA VAL A 310 -5.45 -18.86 -21.89
C VAL A 310 -5.91 -17.61 -21.12
N SER A 311 -6.76 -17.76 -20.10
CA SER A 311 -7.25 -16.62 -19.31
C SER A 311 -6.12 -16.01 -18.48
N LEU A 312 -5.31 -16.86 -17.85
CA LEU A 312 -4.16 -16.44 -17.04
C LEU A 312 -3.13 -15.67 -17.88
N ALA A 313 -2.89 -16.11 -19.12
CA ALA A 313 -1.95 -15.48 -20.05
C ALA A 313 -2.28 -14.03 -20.38
N ILE A 314 -3.57 -13.72 -20.49
CA ILE A 314 -4.06 -12.35 -20.74
C ILE A 314 -4.39 -11.60 -19.44
N GLY A 315 -4.00 -12.15 -18.29
CA GLY A 315 -4.21 -11.52 -16.98
C GLY A 315 -5.66 -11.49 -16.51
N GLN A 316 -6.50 -12.41 -16.99
CA GLN A 316 -7.91 -12.54 -16.62
C GLN A 316 -8.17 -13.86 -15.87
N GLY A 317 -9.34 -13.99 -15.25
CA GLY A 317 -9.71 -15.16 -14.45
C GLY A 317 -9.43 -14.95 -12.97
N THR A 318 -8.77 -15.90 -12.32
CA THR A 318 -8.53 -15.85 -10.86
C THR A 318 -7.23 -15.16 -10.46
N LEU A 319 -6.32 -14.92 -11.41
CA LEU A 319 -5.12 -14.14 -11.15
C LEU A 319 -5.52 -12.70 -10.86
N THR A 320 -5.21 -12.26 -9.65
CA THR A 320 -5.44 -10.88 -9.22
C THR A 320 -4.19 -10.34 -8.54
N THR A 321 -3.99 -9.03 -8.65
CA THR A 321 -2.82 -8.36 -8.13
C THR A 321 -3.16 -6.96 -7.61
N SER A 322 -2.38 -6.47 -6.65
CA SER A 322 -2.47 -5.11 -6.15
C SER A 322 -1.56 -4.15 -6.94
N PRO A 323 -1.87 -2.84 -6.95
CA PRO A 323 -0.97 -1.82 -7.48
C PRO A 323 0.43 -1.86 -6.87
N LEU A 324 0.56 -2.18 -5.56
CA LEU A 324 1.86 -2.37 -4.92
C LEU A 324 2.66 -3.52 -5.56
N GLN A 325 2.03 -4.68 -5.81
CA GLN A 325 2.71 -5.79 -6.49
C GLN A 325 3.14 -5.40 -7.92
N MET A 326 2.31 -4.67 -8.65
CA MET A 326 2.68 -4.20 -10.00
C MET A 326 3.79 -3.15 -10.00
N ALA A 327 3.89 -2.32 -8.96
CA ALA A 327 5.02 -1.41 -8.77
C ALA A 327 6.33 -2.17 -8.51
N LEU A 328 6.26 -3.29 -7.77
CA LEU A 328 7.40 -4.20 -7.56
C LEU A 328 7.83 -4.91 -8.85
N VAL A 329 6.88 -5.32 -9.70
CA VAL A 329 7.19 -5.83 -11.04
C VAL A 329 7.93 -4.78 -11.86
N SER A 330 7.44 -3.53 -11.86
CA SER A 330 8.09 -2.40 -12.52
C SER A 330 9.51 -2.15 -11.98
N ALA A 331 9.69 -2.23 -10.67
CA ALA A 331 10.98 -2.10 -10.01
C ALA A 331 11.96 -3.18 -10.48
N GLY A 332 11.51 -4.44 -10.60
CA GLY A 332 12.30 -5.54 -11.14
C GLY A 332 12.86 -5.25 -12.54
N TRP A 333 12.05 -4.70 -13.44
CA TRP A 333 12.50 -4.35 -14.80
C TRP A 333 13.57 -3.27 -14.81
N SER A 334 13.45 -2.28 -13.92
CA SER A 334 14.44 -1.20 -13.79
C SER A 334 15.71 -1.60 -13.03
N ASN A 335 15.66 -2.70 -12.26
CA ASN A 335 16.74 -3.17 -11.40
C ASN A 335 17.30 -4.54 -11.85
N ASN A 336 17.50 -4.71 -13.16
CA ASN A 336 18.15 -5.90 -13.74
C ASN A 336 17.51 -7.23 -13.33
N GLY A 337 16.19 -7.28 -13.17
CA GLY A 337 15.44 -8.49 -12.80
C GLY A 337 15.48 -8.79 -11.30
N ARG A 338 15.90 -7.83 -10.47
CA ARG A 338 15.91 -7.94 -9.01
C ARG A 338 14.76 -7.14 -8.43
N ILE A 339 13.74 -7.83 -7.95
CA ILE A 339 12.60 -7.19 -7.28
C ILE A 339 12.97 -6.93 -5.82
N PRO A 340 13.01 -5.66 -5.37
CA PRO A 340 13.32 -5.35 -3.97
C PRO A 340 12.17 -5.76 -3.06
N ALA A 341 12.45 -5.95 -1.77
CA ALA A 341 11.40 -6.10 -0.77
C ALA A 341 10.89 -4.69 -0.38
N PRO A 342 9.58 -4.40 -0.44
CA PRO A 342 9.07 -3.06 -0.16
C PRO A 342 9.16 -2.73 1.33
N TYR A 343 9.44 -1.48 1.67
CA TYR A 343 9.32 -0.98 3.04
C TYR A 343 8.82 0.46 3.08
N LEU A 344 8.14 0.77 4.19
CA LEU A 344 7.61 2.10 4.47
C LEU A 344 8.35 2.82 5.59
N VAL A 345 8.89 2.09 6.56
CA VAL A 345 9.51 2.68 7.76
C VAL A 345 11.02 2.68 7.62
N GLU A 346 11.61 3.86 7.65
CA GLU A 346 13.07 4.03 7.56
C GLU A 346 13.71 3.94 8.94
N ALA A 347 13.13 4.59 9.95
CA ALA A 347 13.69 4.65 11.29
C ALA A 347 12.63 4.92 12.35
N VAL A 348 12.96 4.59 13.61
CA VAL A 348 12.16 4.90 14.80
C VAL A 348 13.02 5.64 15.84
N ARG A 349 12.40 6.44 16.70
CA ARG A 349 13.10 7.23 17.73
C ARG A 349 12.28 7.30 19.02
N ALA A 350 12.84 6.85 20.14
CA ALA A 350 12.25 7.11 21.46
C ALA A 350 12.34 8.61 21.85
N PRO A 351 11.50 9.14 22.76
CA PRO A 351 11.42 10.57 23.11
C PRO A 351 12.75 11.29 23.36
N ASP A 352 13.72 10.61 23.98
CA ASP A 352 15.08 11.13 24.26
C ASP A 352 16.19 10.33 23.53
N GLY A 353 15.78 9.53 22.55
CA GLY A 353 16.63 8.61 21.81
C GLY A 353 17.28 9.21 20.57
N ARG A 354 18.23 8.47 20.00
CA ARG A 354 18.68 8.68 18.63
C ARG A 354 17.74 7.95 17.67
N TRP A 355 17.75 8.35 16.40
CA TRP A 355 17.12 7.57 15.35
C TRP A 355 17.80 6.19 15.25
N GLU A 356 17.00 5.14 15.23
CA GLU A 356 17.40 3.76 15.02
C GLU A 356 16.77 3.30 13.70
N GLU A 357 17.59 2.84 12.76
CA GLU A 357 17.11 2.34 11.48
C GLU A 357 16.20 1.13 11.71
N ALA A 358 15.05 1.12 11.05
CA ALA A 358 14.17 -0.03 11.07
C ALA A 358 14.83 -1.21 10.33
N GLU A 359 14.50 -2.43 10.75
CA GLU A 359 14.99 -3.63 10.09
C GLU A 359 14.50 -3.64 8.64
N GLN A 360 15.45 -3.60 7.71
CA GLN A 360 15.16 -3.60 6.28
C GLN A 360 14.63 -4.98 5.87
N PRO A 361 13.55 -5.05 5.07
CA PRO A 361 13.03 -6.32 4.61
C PRO A 361 14.06 -7.01 3.71
N GLY A 362 14.01 -8.33 3.69
CA GLY A 362 15.09 -9.20 3.23
C GLY A 362 15.59 -9.01 1.80
N LEU A 363 16.47 -9.93 1.37
CA LEU A 363 17.16 -9.81 0.10
C LEU A 363 16.21 -9.72 -1.12
N PRO A 364 16.54 -8.91 -2.14
CA PRO A 364 15.78 -8.85 -3.38
C PRO A 364 15.60 -10.23 -4.02
N ARG A 365 14.41 -10.46 -4.59
CA ARG A 365 14.09 -11.66 -5.36
C ARG A 365 14.64 -11.53 -6.78
N GLY A 366 15.38 -12.52 -7.27
CA GLY A 366 15.81 -12.58 -8.67
C GLY A 366 14.77 -13.29 -9.52
N THR A 367 14.36 -12.69 -10.64
CA THR A 367 13.23 -13.20 -11.44
C THR A 367 13.59 -13.65 -12.84
N ILE A 368 14.59 -13.02 -13.47
CA ILE A 368 14.88 -13.24 -14.90
C ILE A 368 16.31 -12.81 -15.25
N SER A 369 16.88 -13.31 -16.37
CA SER A 369 18.24 -12.94 -16.77
C SER A 369 18.36 -11.48 -17.24
N PRO A 370 19.50 -10.81 -17.01
CA PRO A 370 19.73 -9.43 -17.46
C PRO A 370 19.56 -9.22 -18.97
N ALA A 371 19.81 -10.25 -19.79
CA ALA A 371 19.63 -10.18 -21.24
C ALA A 371 18.14 -10.05 -21.61
N SER A 372 17.28 -10.85 -20.98
CA SER A 372 15.83 -10.77 -21.16
C SER A 372 15.26 -9.46 -20.62
N VAL A 373 15.79 -8.95 -19.49
CA VAL A 373 15.44 -7.61 -18.97
C VAL A 373 15.73 -6.55 -20.01
N ALA A 374 16.93 -6.52 -20.60
CA ALA A 374 17.29 -5.50 -21.58
C ALA A 374 16.34 -5.48 -22.78
N ALA A 375 15.89 -6.65 -23.25
CA ALA A 375 14.93 -6.76 -24.34
C ALA A 375 13.53 -6.25 -23.96
N VAL A 376 13.03 -6.56 -22.76
CA VAL A 376 11.73 -6.04 -22.29
C VAL A 376 11.80 -4.53 -22.07
N VAL A 377 12.90 -4.02 -21.50
CA VAL A 377 13.12 -2.58 -21.28
C VAL A 377 13.16 -1.81 -22.60
N ASP A 378 13.76 -2.37 -23.66
CA ASP A 378 13.75 -1.78 -25.00
C ASP A 378 12.33 -1.68 -25.58
N MET A 379 11.51 -2.73 -25.42
CA MET A 379 10.11 -2.69 -25.82
C MET A 379 9.29 -1.68 -24.99
N MET A 380 9.56 -1.55 -23.68
CA MET A 380 8.93 -0.56 -22.81
C MET A 380 9.33 0.87 -23.19
N MET A 381 10.58 1.10 -23.60
CA MET A 381 11.04 2.38 -24.14
C MET A 381 10.24 2.75 -25.41
N THR A 382 10.10 1.78 -26.32
CA THR A 382 9.40 2.00 -27.59
C THR A 382 7.89 2.18 -27.40
N SER A 383 7.29 1.47 -26.44
CA SER A 383 5.88 1.66 -26.07
C SER A 383 5.60 3.10 -25.61
N VAL A 384 6.52 3.72 -24.88
CA VAL A 384 6.43 5.13 -24.47
C VAL A 384 6.72 6.09 -25.62
N ASN A 385 7.71 5.81 -26.47
CA ASN A 385 8.09 6.76 -27.52
C ASN A 385 7.09 6.76 -28.69
N GLU A 386 6.56 5.59 -29.06
CA GLU A 386 5.85 5.39 -30.32
C GLU A 386 4.56 4.56 -30.16
N GLY A 387 4.41 3.83 -29.06
CA GLY A 387 3.36 2.82 -28.87
C GLY A 387 2.18 3.23 -28.00
N ALA A 388 1.72 2.27 -27.18
CA ALA A 388 0.52 2.42 -26.35
C ALA A 388 0.76 3.31 -25.12
N ALA A 389 1.99 3.36 -24.58
CA ALA A 389 2.32 4.13 -23.38
C ALA A 389 2.76 5.59 -23.67
N ARG A 390 2.45 6.14 -24.86
CA ARG A 390 2.85 7.50 -25.28
C ARG A 390 2.45 8.62 -24.32
N GLY A 391 1.40 8.43 -23.53
CA GLY A 391 1.00 9.39 -22.50
C GLY A 391 2.10 9.68 -21.46
N ALA A 392 2.99 8.72 -21.21
CA ALA A 392 4.10 8.86 -20.25
C ALA A 392 5.34 9.58 -20.82
N GLY A 393 5.38 9.85 -22.12
CA GLY A 393 6.56 10.36 -22.81
C GLY A 393 6.93 11.78 -22.40
N SER A 394 8.24 12.09 -22.42
CA SER A 394 8.76 13.42 -22.14
C SER A 394 9.94 13.77 -23.04
N PRO A 395 10.05 15.03 -23.50
CA PRO A 395 11.20 15.49 -24.26
C PRO A 395 12.45 15.71 -23.41
N VAL A 396 12.32 15.74 -22.07
CA VAL A 396 13.40 16.10 -21.14
C VAL A 396 14.14 14.87 -20.61
N ARG A 397 13.42 13.75 -20.40
CA ARG A 397 13.98 12.53 -19.83
C ARG A 397 13.27 11.31 -20.41
N GLN A 398 14.04 10.27 -20.71
CA GLN A 398 13.51 9.00 -21.18
C GLN A 398 12.75 8.31 -20.04
N VAL A 399 11.46 8.05 -20.27
CA VAL A 399 10.62 7.20 -19.44
C VAL A 399 10.47 5.85 -20.13
N TYR A 400 10.49 4.77 -19.36
CA TYR A 400 10.26 3.42 -19.84
C TYR A 400 8.93 2.95 -19.25
N GLY A 401 8.06 2.33 -20.04
CA GLY A 401 6.78 1.90 -19.50
C GLY A 401 5.94 1.08 -20.46
N THR A 402 4.89 0.50 -19.93
CA THR A 402 3.83 -0.12 -20.70
C THR A 402 2.49 0.17 -20.04
N VAL A 403 1.43 0.06 -20.83
CA VAL A 403 0.06 0.12 -20.35
C VAL A 403 -0.61 -1.23 -20.47
N GLY A 404 -1.77 -1.39 -19.85
CA GLY A 404 -2.60 -2.57 -19.96
C GLY A 404 -4.07 -2.28 -19.71
N LEU A 405 -4.93 -3.14 -20.23
CA LEU A 405 -6.37 -3.16 -19.99
C LEU A 405 -6.74 -4.49 -19.36
N ALA A 406 -7.64 -4.45 -18.39
CA ALA A 406 -8.31 -5.62 -17.83
C ALA A 406 -9.82 -5.43 -17.91
N VAL A 407 -10.59 -6.47 -18.22
CA VAL A 407 -12.05 -6.38 -18.13
C VAL A 407 -12.43 -6.46 -16.66
N SER A 408 -13.16 -5.47 -16.13
CA SER A 408 -13.49 -5.37 -14.72
C SER A 408 -14.84 -5.99 -14.35
N ASP A 409 -15.78 -6.06 -15.30
CA ASP A 409 -17.11 -6.64 -15.05
C ASP A 409 -17.78 -7.23 -16.30
N ALA A 410 -18.94 -7.84 -16.09
CA ALA A 410 -19.78 -8.43 -17.15
C ALA A 410 -20.42 -7.38 -18.08
N GLU A 411 -20.39 -6.09 -17.72
CA GLU A 411 -20.83 -4.99 -18.58
C GLU A 411 -19.71 -4.51 -19.51
N ALA A 412 -18.57 -5.21 -19.52
CA ALA A 412 -17.38 -4.89 -20.29
C ALA A 412 -16.79 -3.52 -19.94
N ARG A 413 -16.88 -3.12 -18.66
CA ARG A 413 -16.02 -2.05 -18.13
C ARG A 413 -14.57 -2.53 -18.07
N PHE A 414 -13.65 -1.57 -18.02
CA PHE A 414 -12.23 -1.83 -18.01
C PHE A 414 -11.56 -1.18 -16.81
N ASN A 415 -10.47 -1.78 -16.35
CA ASN A 415 -9.47 -1.08 -15.56
C ASN A 415 -8.26 -0.77 -16.44
N SER A 416 -7.69 0.42 -16.28
CA SER A 416 -6.52 0.87 -17.02
C SER A 416 -5.29 0.86 -16.13
N TRP A 417 -4.25 0.21 -16.62
CA TRP A 417 -2.97 0.06 -15.94
C TRP A 417 -1.87 0.83 -16.65
N PHE A 418 -0.91 1.31 -15.87
CA PHE A 418 0.41 1.69 -16.33
C PHE A 418 1.46 1.18 -15.33
N ILE A 419 2.54 0.61 -15.85
CA ILE A 419 3.78 0.43 -15.10
C ILE A 419 4.91 1.07 -15.87
N GLY A 420 5.83 1.70 -15.16
CA GLY A 420 6.99 2.32 -15.78
C GLY A 420 8.04 2.73 -14.79
N PHE A 421 9.15 3.23 -15.31
CA PHE A 421 10.27 3.67 -14.50
C PHE A 421 11.10 4.73 -15.22
N VAL A 422 11.96 5.39 -14.45
CA VAL A 422 12.96 6.34 -14.92
C VAL A 422 14.28 6.09 -14.20
N TYR A 423 15.39 6.35 -14.88
CA TYR A 423 16.70 6.42 -14.23
C TYR A 423 16.99 7.87 -13.83
N MET A 424 17.33 8.07 -12.56
CA MET A 424 17.81 9.34 -12.01
C MET A 424 19.17 9.71 -12.60
N PRO A 425 19.62 10.98 -12.49
CA PRO A 425 20.92 11.40 -13.04
C PRO A 425 22.11 10.65 -12.44
N ASP A 426 21.98 10.20 -11.19
CA ASP A 426 22.97 9.37 -10.49
C ASP A 426 22.87 7.88 -10.83
N GLY A 427 21.90 7.49 -11.66
CA GLY A 427 21.65 6.12 -12.08
C GLY A 427 20.57 5.41 -11.27
N THR A 428 20.10 5.98 -10.16
CA THR A 428 19.10 5.34 -9.28
C THR A 428 17.78 5.11 -10.04
N PRO A 429 17.27 3.89 -10.14
CA PRO A 429 15.98 3.62 -10.78
C PRO A 429 14.79 3.91 -9.83
N LEU A 430 13.82 4.68 -10.32
CA LEU A 430 12.51 4.85 -9.68
C LEU A 430 11.44 4.22 -10.55
N ALA A 431 10.56 3.41 -9.95
CA ALA A 431 9.49 2.71 -10.65
C ALA A 431 8.12 3.07 -10.08
N VAL A 432 7.11 3.06 -10.94
CA VAL A 432 5.73 3.39 -10.61
C VAL A 432 4.79 2.31 -11.15
N ALA A 433 3.68 2.11 -10.44
CA ALA A 433 2.45 1.55 -10.99
C ALA A 433 1.28 2.51 -10.76
N VAL A 434 0.40 2.61 -11.76
CA VAL A 434 -0.84 3.37 -11.72
C VAL A 434 -1.96 2.46 -12.16
N LEU A 435 -3.05 2.47 -11.41
CA LEU A 435 -4.30 1.79 -11.73
C LEU A 435 -5.42 2.81 -11.68
N LEU A 436 -6.25 2.83 -12.73
CA LEU A 436 -7.50 3.57 -12.79
C LEU A 436 -8.66 2.60 -12.98
N GLU A 437 -9.67 2.69 -12.11
CA GLU A 437 -10.88 1.87 -12.14
C GLU A 437 -11.87 2.39 -13.19
N ASP A 438 -12.64 1.46 -13.76
CA ASP A 438 -13.80 1.75 -14.63
C ASP A 438 -13.51 2.70 -15.81
N THR A 439 -12.28 2.65 -16.33
CA THR A 439 -11.83 3.40 -17.50
C THR A 439 -10.99 2.55 -18.45
N SER A 440 -11.15 2.81 -19.75
CA SER A 440 -10.28 2.27 -20.81
C SER A 440 -9.20 3.25 -21.25
N ASP A 441 -9.09 4.40 -20.59
CA ASP A 441 -8.09 5.43 -20.91
C ASP A 441 -6.71 5.10 -20.33
N THR A 442 -6.02 4.18 -20.99
CA THR A 442 -4.63 3.83 -20.69
C THR A 442 -3.66 4.99 -20.91
N ALA A 443 -3.99 5.95 -21.80
CA ALA A 443 -3.15 7.12 -22.03
C ALA A 443 -3.15 8.05 -20.82
N ARG A 444 -4.29 8.17 -20.12
CA ARG A 444 -4.40 8.88 -18.85
C ARG A 444 -3.56 8.23 -17.75
N ALA A 445 -3.65 6.90 -17.57
CA ALA A 445 -2.82 6.17 -16.61
C ALA A 445 -1.31 6.36 -16.90
N ALA A 446 -0.92 6.28 -18.18
CA ALA A 446 0.45 6.53 -18.61
C ALA A 446 0.90 7.97 -18.34
N HIS A 447 0.05 8.96 -18.60
CA HIS A 447 0.35 10.37 -18.32
C HIS A 447 0.57 10.61 -16.83
N ILE A 448 -0.29 10.07 -15.97
CA ILE A 448 -0.13 10.17 -14.50
C ILE A 448 1.20 9.55 -14.06
N GLY A 449 1.47 8.31 -14.50
CA GLY A 449 2.70 7.59 -14.15
C GLY A 449 3.96 8.27 -14.66
N GLY A 450 3.97 8.73 -15.91
CA GLY A 450 5.09 9.51 -16.47
C GLY A 450 5.30 10.83 -15.72
N SER A 451 4.23 11.53 -15.37
CA SER A 451 4.31 12.83 -14.68
C SER A 451 4.93 12.70 -13.29
N ILE A 452 4.52 11.70 -12.49
CA ILE A 452 5.10 11.50 -11.16
C ILE A 452 6.56 11.05 -11.22
N LEU A 453 6.93 10.19 -12.18
CA LEU A 453 8.31 9.79 -12.41
C LEU A 453 9.19 11.00 -12.76
N LEU A 454 8.71 11.87 -13.64
CA LEU A 454 9.41 13.08 -14.05
C LEU A 454 9.53 14.11 -12.92
N ARG A 455 8.51 14.20 -12.06
CA ARG A 455 8.53 15.06 -10.88
C ARG A 455 9.61 14.62 -9.90
N ALA A 456 9.61 13.33 -9.52
CA ALA A 456 10.66 12.75 -8.67
C ALA A 456 12.05 12.90 -9.28
N ALA A 457 12.14 12.84 -10.61
CA ALA A 457 13.35 13.06 -11.39
C ALA A 457 13.86 14.51 -11.45
N ALA A 458 13.01 15.49 -11.16
CA ALA A 458 13.32 16.92 -11.27
C ALA A 458 13.69 17.57 -9.93
N GLU A 459 13.30 16.98 -8.79
CA GLU A 459 13.48 17.56 -7.46
C GLU A 459 14.89 17.38 -6.87
N ARG A 460 15.86 16.91 -7.65
CA ARG A 460 17.26 16.77 -7.23
C ARG A 460 18.26 17.19 -8.31
#